data_AF-A0A4R6Q8Y4-F1
#
_entry.id   AF-A0A4R6Q8Y4-F1
#
_cell.length_a   1.000
_cell.length_b   1.000
_cell.length_c   1.000
_cell.angle_alpha   90.00
_cell.angle_beta   90.00
_cell.angle_gamma   90.00
#
_symmetry.space_group_name_H-M   'P 1'
#
loop_
_entity.id
_entity.type
_entity.pdbx_description
1 polymer ?
#
loop_
_entity_poly.entity_id
_entity_poly.type
_entity_poly.pdbx_seq_one_letter_code
_entity_poly.pdbx_strand_id
1 'polypeptide(L)' 'MAEFLNTKKIKDYISKIIETAEKELVIISPYIQTNATFIELLKAADERGVETTLIYKKRK' A
#
# COMPACT_ATOMS: atom_id res chain seq x y z
N MET A 1 -6.14 16.56 -17.56
CA MET A 1 -5.74 15.86 -16.33
C MET A 1 -4.70 14.85 -16.70
N ALA A 2 -3.54 14.81 -16.04
CA ALA A 2 -2.56 13.76 -16.29
C ALA A 2 -3.24 12.40 -16.11
N GLU A 3 -3.21 11.53 -17.12
CA GLU A 3 -3.78 10.17 -17.06
C GLU A 3 -3.20 9.34 -15.89
N PHE A 4 -2.07 9.79 -15.33
CA PHE A 4 -1.44 9.30 -14.12
C PHE A 4 -2.30 9.41 -12.85
N LEU A 5 -3.23 10.36 -12.77
CA LEU A 5 -4.03 10.64 -11.56
C LEU A 5 -5.41 9.97 -11.59
N ASN A 6 -5.55 8.84 -12.27
CA ASN A 6 -6.76 8.05 -12.15
C ASN A 6 -6.74 7.29 -10.81
N THR A 7 -7.42 7.85 -9.80
CA THR A 7 -7.52 7.30 -8.44
C THR A 7 -7.86 5.82 -8.42
N LYS A 8 -8.70 5.35 -9.34
CA LYS A 8 -9.07 3.93 -9.44
C LYS A 8 -7.89 3.08 -9.93
N LYS A 9 -7.26 3.49 -11.04
CA LYS A 9 -6.08 2.78 -11.57
C LYS A 9 -4.93 2.77 -10.55
N ILE A 10 -4.67 3.88 -9.86
CA ILE A 10 -3.65 3.95 -8.80
C ILE A 10 -3.96 2.95 -7.69
N LYS A 11 -5.22 2.89 -7.23
CA LYS A 11 -5.63 1.94 -6.20
C LYS A 11 -5.40 0.50 -6.65
N ASP A 12 -5.79 0.16 -7.88
CA ASP A 12 -5.61 -1.18 -8.44
C ASP A 12 -4.11 -1.54 -8.55
N TYR A 13 -3.27 -0.59 -8.95
CA TYR A 13 -1.81 -0.77 -8.99
C TYR A 13 -1.20 -0.98 -7.60
N ILE A 14 -1.62 -0.19 -6.60
CA ILE A 14 -1.15 -0.35 -5.22
C ILE A 14 -1.50 -1.73 -4.70
N SER A 15 -2.76 -2.17 -4.88
CA SER A 15 -3.17 -3.53 -4.48
C SER A 15 -2.31 -4.59 -5.15
N LYS A 16 -2.08 -4.47 -6.46
CA LYS A 16 -1.26 -5.42 -7.21
C LYS A 16 0.18 -5.46 -6.70
N ILE A 17 0.79 -4.31 -6.39
CA ILE A 17 2.14 -4.25 -5.82
C ILE A 17 2.20 -5.00 -4.49
N ILE A 18 1.24 -4.78 -3.60
CA ILE A 18 1.16 -5.46 -2.29
C ILE A 18 0.96 -6.96 -2.49
N GLU A 19 0.08 -7.36 -3.41
CA GLU A 19 -0.19 -8.76 -3.75
C GLU A 19 1.00 -9.45 -4.42
N THR A 20 1.82 -8.75 -5.20
CA THR A 20 2.98 -9.36 -5.88
C THR A 20 4.28 -9.28 -5.08
N ALA A 21 4.31 -8.55 -3.96
CA ALA A 21 5.48 -8.49 -3.11
C ALA A 21 5.80 -9.88 -2.53
N GLU A 22 7.07 -10.30 -2.60
CA GLU A 22 7.51 -11.64 -2.18
C GLU A 22 8.37 -11.65 -0.91
N LYS A 23 9.08 -10.55 -0.62
CA LYS A 23 10.04 -10.49 0.51
C LYS A 23 9.86 -9.26 1.36
N GLU A 24 9.85 -8.10 0.72
CA GLU A 24 9.81 -6.82 1.42
C GLU A 24 8.85 -5.86 0.70
N LEU A 25 8.09 -5.12 1.48
CA LEU A 25 7.17 -4.08 1.04
C LEU A 25 7.46 -2.78 1.81
N VAL A 26 8.05 -1.79 1.15
CA VAL A 26 8.33 -0.48 1.74
C VAL A 26 7.37 0.56 1.17
N ILE A 27 6.51 1.12 2.02
CA ILE A 27 5.53 2.14 1.63
C ILE A 27 5.91 3.46 2.28
N ILE A 28 6.23 4.45 1.45
CA ILE A 28 6.59 5.81 1.88
C ILE A 28 5.50 6.76 1.39
N SER A 29 4.72 7.33 2.32
CA SER A 29 3.70 8.30 1.97
C SER A 29 3.52 9.37 3.05
N PRO A 30 3.54 10.67 2.70
CA PRO A 30 3.25 11.74 3.66
C PRO A 30 1.83 11.66 4.21
N TYR A 31 0.90 11.06 3.45
CA TYR A 31 -0.49 10.91 3.84
C TYR A 31 -0.95 9.49 3.52
N ILE A 32 -0.95 8.63 4.54
CA ILE A 32 -1.50 7.28 4.43
C ILE A 32 -2.97 7.30 4.84
N GLN A 33 -3.84 6.75 4.00
CA GLN A 33 -5.24 6.48 4.39
C GLN A 33 -5.36 5.00 4.71
N THR A 34 -5.37 4.67 6.00
CA THR A 34 -5.59 3.29 6.49
C THR A 34 -7.07 2.96 6.49
N ASN A 35 -7.63 2.64 5.33
CA ASN A 35 -8.97 2.05 5.25
C ASN A 35 -8.90 0.52 5.51
N ALA A 36 -10.05 -0.11 5.75
CA ALA A 36 -10.10 -1.54 6.06
C ALA A 36 -9.43 -2.40 4.98
N THR A 37 -9.73 -2.13 3.70
CA THR A 37 -9.16 -2.87 2.56
C THR A 37 -7.63 -2.79 2.50
N PHE A 38 -7.05 -1.63 2.79
CA PHE A 38 -5.60 -1.45 2.81
C PHE A 38 -4.96 -2.28 3.94
N ILE A 39 -5.58 -2.29 5.12
CA ILE A 39 -5.10 -3.10 6.26
C ILE A 39 -5.21 -4.60 5.94
N GLU A 40 -6.30 -5.04 5.31
CA GLU A 40 -6.45 -6.45 4.88
C GLU A 40 -5.37 -6.86 3.87
N LEU A 41 -5.03 -6.00 2.91
CA LEU A 41 -3.96 -6.27 1.95
C LEU A 41 -2.60 -6.42 2.64
N LEU A 42 -2.30 -5.57 3.62
CA LEU A 42 -1.04 -5.67 4.37
C LEU A 42 -1.01 -6.94 5.23
N LYS A 43 -2.14 -7.34 5.84
CA LYS A 43 -2.23 -8.63 6.56
C LYS A 43 -2.02 -9.81 5.64
N ALA A 44 -2.60 -9.80 4.45
CA ALA A 44 -2.39 -10.85 3.47
C ALA A 44 -0.93 -10.91 2.97
N ALA A 45 -0.21 -9.79 2.95
CA ALA A 45 1.23 -9.78 2.68
C ALA A 45 2.03 -10.35 3.87
N ASP A 46 1.70 -9.97 5.10
CA ASP A 46 2.30 -10.48 6.34
C ASP A 46 2.13 -11.99 6.49
N GLU A 47 0.93 -12.53 6.21
CA GLU A 47 0.63 -13.97 6.22
C GLU A 47 1.48 -14.77 5.21
N ARG A 48 1.95 -14.12 4.14
CA ARG A 48 2.87 -14.72 3.16
C ARG A 48 4.34 -14.58 3.53
N GLY A 49 4.64 -13.97 4.67
CA GLY A 49 6.00 -13.72 5.15
C GLY A 49 6.67 -12.49 4.54
N VAL A 50 5.89 -11.55 3.97
CA VAL A 50 6.42 -10.31 3.41
C VAL A 50 6.64 -9.29 4.54
N GLU A 51 7.89 -8.88 4.75
CA GLU A 51 8.23 -7.84 5.71
C GLU A 51 7.73 -6.48 5.22
N THR A 52 6.85 -5.84 5.99
CA THR A 52 6.20 -4.58 5.59
C THR A 52 6.70 -3.41 6.44
N THR A 53 7.33 -2.43 5.80
CA THR A 53 7.74 -1.17 6.44
C THR A 53 6.88 0.00 5.94
N LEU A 54 6.20 0.69 6.86
CA LEU A 54 5.35 1.84 6.56
C LEU A 54 5.92 3.13 7.14
N ILE A 55 6.39 4.03 6.27
CA ILE A 55 6.92 5.35 6.64
C ILE A 55 5.88 6.41 6.27
N TYR A 56 5.33 7.07 7.29
CA TYR A 56 4.32 8.11 7.09
C TYR A 56 4.48 9.28 8.05
N LYS A 57 3.96 10.45 7.64
CA LYS A 57 3.93 11.62 8.52
C LYS A 57 2.86 11.40 9.58
N LYS A 58 3.26 11.41 10.86
CA LYS A 58 2.32 11.49 11.98
C LYS A 58 1.54 12.80 11.86
N ARG A 59 0.21 12.74 11.74
CA ARG A 59 -0.64 13.93 11.90
C ARG A 59 -0.47 14.43 13.34
N LYS A 60 -0.16 15.72 13.50
CA LYS A 60 -0.22 16.44 14.78
C LYS A 60 -1.66 16.82 15.08
#